data_AF-A0A7W1ZIQ7-F1
#
_entry.id   AF-A0A7W1ZIQ7-F1
#
_cell.length_a   1.000
_cell.length_b   1.000
_cell.length_c   1.000
_cell.angle_alpha   90.00
_cell.angle_beta   90.00
_cell.angle_gamma   90.00
#
_symmetry.space_group_name_H-M   'P 1'
#
loop_
_entity.id
_entity.type
_entity.pdbx_description
1 polymer ?
#
loop_
_entity_poly.entity_id
_entity_poly.type
_entity_poly.pdbx_seq_one_letter_code
_entity_poly.pdbx_strand_id
1 'polypeptide(L)'
;MRQRVILLALFVFLAGINSFVRAQATDASVKPSVVMGEVSAVSESKIVLQMKDGAVEVALSDKTEYKRVSPEKPSLATAVASSFSDISIGDKVIVTGILATDKKSIPAKSVYLMTKSDIAQKQTKDQERWKTRGISGQVTAINPQTKEITVSSRSLMGETKTLLTTKENAMFRRYAQDSISYNEAKTSSLDEIKVGDSIRALGDKSADGASFKAEEIISGSFQTVGGTITAIDPAKNEITIENIQTKKPVTVVVGQNSVLKQFPVEMAQRFAAFQNGGGGMQPPSGVRPPNQPANQTGGQTAPNGMRPGGGMRGGGGGIDEMLERFPTITLADLKVGNMIAFSSSKGTNQARVTAIKLLSGVEPFLKMAEGNNAGRRGGQTGASSGFSIPGLEGGGFQ
;
A
#
# COMPACT_ATOMS: atom_id res chain seq x y z
N MET A 1 -32.47 38.41 1.19
CA MET A 1 -33.44 37.55 0.49
C MET A 1 -33.42 36.16 1.13
N ARG A 2 -34.55 35.77 1.76
CA ARG A 2 -35.02 34.42 2.16
C ARG A 2 -33.97 33.46 2.80
N GLN A 3 -33.87 33.13 4.10
CA GLN A 3 -34.82 32.84 5.21
C GLN A 3 -36.00 31.94 4.78
N ARG A 4 -36.28 30.74 5.31
CA ARG A 4 -36.53 30.27 6.70
C ARG A 4 -36.47 28.71 6.73
N VAL A 5 -35.89 28.01 7.72
CA VAL A 5 -36.32 27.67 9.10
C VAL A 5 -37.56 26.74 9.21
N ILE A 6 -37.31 25.52 9.72
CA ILE A 6 -37.99 24.73 10.79
C ILE A 6 -39.49 24.98 11.05
N LEU A 7 -40.29 23.90 11.10
CA LEU A 7 -41.33 23.53 12.12
C LEU A 7 -42.23 22.43 11.51
N LEU A 8 -42.28 21.19 12.02
CA LEU A 8 -43.15 20.69 13.10
C LEU A 8 -44.49 21.43 13.24
N ALA A 9 -45.58 20.86 12.72
CA ALA A 9 -46.93 21.20 13.15
C ALA A 9 -47.91 20.03 12.92
N LEU A 10 -48.36 19.48 14.03
CA LEU A 10 -49.53 18.66 14.25
C LEU A 10 -50.79 19.52 13.95
N PHE A 11 -51.77 19.03 13.20
CA PHE A 11 -53.16 19.53 13.30
C PHE A 11 -54.18 18.42 13.03
N VAL A 12 -55.04 18.24 14.03
CA VAL A 12 -56.23 17.38 14.08
C VAL A 12 -57.45 18.16 13.60
N PHE A 13 -58.53 17.44 13.28
CA PHE A 13 -59.95 17.79 13.00
C PHE A 13 -60.31 17.84 11.51
N LEU A 14 -61.45 17.33 11.02
CA LEU A 14 -62.48 16.37 11.46
C LEU A 14 -63.46 16.26 10.28
N ALA A 15 -64.01 15.06 10.05
CA ALA A 15 -65.31 14.72 9.40
C ALA A 15 -65.79 15.47 8.14
N GLY A 16 -66.09 14.70 7.07
CA GLY A 16 -67.00 15.16 6.02
C GLY A 16 -67.10 14.31 4.75
N ILE A 17 -67.94 13.26 4.80
CA ILE A 17 -68.87 12.80 3.72
C ILE A 17 -68.31 12.13 2.44
N ASN A 18 -68.71 10.86 2.29
CA ASN A 18 -69.08 10.04 1.10
C ASN A 18 -68.30 10.14 -0.22
N SER A 19 -67.75 9.00 -0.65
CA SER A 19 -68.28 8.20 -1.79
C SER A 19 -67.42 6.96 -2.05
N PHE A 20 -68.07 5.83 -2.32
CA PHE A 20 -67.44 4.60 -2.84
C PHE A 20 -66.75 4.90 -4.18
N VAL A 21 -65.42 4.87 -4.20
CA VAL A 21 -64.64 4.76 -5.43
C VAL A 21 -63.75 3.54 -5.31
N ARG A 22 -63.91 2.64 -6.27
CA ARG A 22 -63.11 1.44 -6.51
C ARG A 22 -61.63 1.84 -6.51
N ALA A 23 -60.92 1.50 -5.44
CA ALA A 23 -59.49 1.78 -5.34
C ALA A 23 -58.75 0.97 -6.41
N GLN A 24 -58.32 1.63 -7.48
CA GLN A 24 -57.15 1.21 -8.23
C GLN A 24 -55.99 1.19 -7.22
N ALA A 25 -55.40 0.02 -7.03
CA ALA A 25 -54.14 -0.11 -6.33
C ALA A 25 -53.12 0.76 -7.07
N THR A 26 -52.78 1.90 -6.47
CA THR A 26 -51.68 2.74 -6.93
C THR A 26 -50.39 2.00 -6.58
N ASP A 27 -49.67 1.60 -7.64
CA ASP A 27 -48.32 1.06 -7.57
C ASP A 27 -47.45 1.91 -6.64
N ALA A 28 -47.04 1.32 -5.52
CA ALA A 28 -45.99 1.87 -4.70
C ALA A 28 -44.74 1.99 -5.57
N SER A 29 -44.20 3.20 -5.73
CA SER A 29 -43.00 3.44 -6.53
C SER A 29 -41.83 2.58 -6.04
N VAL A 30 -41.61 1.44 -6.69
CA VAL A 30 -40.55 0.49 -6.35
C VAL A 30 -39.21 1.09 -6.76
N LYS A 31 -38.38 1.46 -5.77
CA LYS A 31 -37.01 1.92 -6.03
C LYS A 31 -36.14 0.76 -6.52
N PRO A 32 -35.40 0.90 -7.64
CA PRO A 32 -34.42 -0.08 -8.06
C PRO A 32 -33.38 -0.30 -6.96
N SER A 33 -33.15 -1.56 -6.61
CA SER A 33 -32.07 -1.97 -5.72
C SER A 33 -30.83 -2.24 -6.55
N VAL A 34 -29.68 -1.74 -6.06
CA VAL A 34 -28.37 -1.98 -6.65
C VAL A 34 -27.58 -2.84 -5.68
N VAL A 35 -27.12 -3.98 -6.15
CA VAL A 35 -26.36 -4.94 -5.36
C VAL A 35 -25.00 -5.18 -6.00
N MET A 36 -23.96 -5.21 -5.17
CA MET A 36 -22.57 -5.43 -5.60
C MET A 36 -22.02 -6.64 -4.86
N GLY A 37 -21.44 -7.57 -5.61
CA GLY A 37 -20.87 -8.78 -5.02
C GLY A 37 -19.88 -9.47 -5.94
N GLU A 38 -19.32 -10.56 -5.43
CA GLU A 38 -18.45 -11.46 -6.19
C GLU A 38 -19.24 -12.70 -6.58
N VAL A 39 -19.10 -13.18 -7.81
CA VAL A 39 -19.82 -14.36 -8.29
C VAL A 39 -19.23 -15.61 -7.61
N SER A 40 -20.04 -16.27 -6.80
CA SER A 40 -19.66 -17.51 -6.09
C SER A 40 -20.13 -18.77 -6.83
N ALA A 41 -21.25 -18.67 -7.55
CA ALA A 41 -21.77 -19.75 -8.39
C ALA A 41 -22.50 -19.18 -9.61
N VAL A 42 -22.43 -19.92 -10.71
CA VAL A 42 -23.10 -19.61 -11.98
C VAL A 42 -23.95 -20.81 -12.40
N SER A 43 -25.18 -20.57 -12.83
CA SER A 43 -26.11 -21.56 -13.36
C SER A 43 -26.87 -20.96 -14.55
N GLU A 44 -27.54 -21.78 -15.37
CA GLU A 44 -28.16 -21.34 -16.62
C GLU A 44 -29.15 -20.16 -16.48
N SER A 45 -29.88 -20.08 -15.36
CA SER A 45 -30.89 -19.04 -15.10
C SER A 45 -30.66 -18.24 -13.83
N LYS A 46 -29.52 -18.44 -13.15
CA LYS A 46 -29.22 -17.77 -11.88
C LYS A 46 -27.72 -17.64 -11.61
N ILE A 47 -27.35 -16.59 -10.90
CA ILE A 47 -26.01 -16.41 -10.33
C ILE A 47 -26.13 -16.18 -8.83
N VAL A 48 -25.15 -16.64 -8.06
CA VAL A 48 -25.09 -16.40 -6.62
C VAL A 48 -23.97 -15.41 -6.34
N LEU A 49 -24.32 -14.27 -5.77
CA LEU A 49 -23.37 -13.22 -5.40
C LEU A 49 -23.02 -13.33 -3.93
N GLN A 50 -21.73 -13.47 -3.63
CA GLN A 50 -21.20 -13.33 -2.29
C GLN A 50 -20.99 -11.85 -1.99
N MET A 51 -21.64 -11.37 -0.93
CA MET A 51 -21.46 -10.01 -0.40
C MET A 51 -20.93 -10.07 1.03
N LYS A 52 -20.58 -8.90 1.57
CA LYS A 52 -20.22 -8.75 2.99
C LYS A 52 -21.37 -9.13 3.93
N ASP A 53 -22.61 -8.88 3.51
CA ASP A 53 -23.82 -9.09 4.31
C ASP A 53 -24.47 -10.46 4.09
N GLY A 54 -23.83 -11.35 3.33
CA GLY A 54 -24.32 -12.69 3.00
C GLY A 54 -24.42 -12.96 1.50
N ALA A 55 -24.83 -14.17 1.14
CA ALA A 55 -25.06 -14.56 -0.24
C ALA A 55 -26.46 -14.12 -0.71
N VAL A 56 -26.55 -13.59 -1.93
CA VAL A 56 -27.82 -13.24 -2.59
C VAL A 56 -27.92 -13.99 -3.91
N GLU A 57 -29.09 -14.57 -4.15
CA GLU A 57 -29.40 -15.20 -5.43
C GLU A 57 -29.93 -14.15 -6.40
N VAL A 58 -29.39 -14.16 -7.60
CA VAL A 58 -29.80 -13.27 -8.68
C VAL A 58 -30.42 -14.13 -9.76
N ALA A 59 -31.72 -13.93 -9.98
CA ALA A 59 -32.47 -14.60 -11.04
C ALA A 59 -32.25 -13.85 -12.36
N LEU A 60 -31.85 -14.59 -13.38
CA LEU A 60 -31.61 -14.08 -14.73
C LEU A 60 -32.80 -14.45 -15.62
N SER A 61 -33.10 -13.57 -16.59
CA SER A 61 -34.16 -13.79 -17.56
C SER A 61 -33.72 -13.30 -18.94
N ASP A 62 -34.50 -13.61 -19.97
CA ASP A 62 -34.25 -13.12 -21.33
C ASP A 62 -34.28 -11.60 -21.45
N LYS A 63 -34.87 -10.91 -20.46
CA LYS A 63 -34.92 -9.44 -20.37
C LYS A 63 -33.74 -8.84 -19.61
N THR A 64 -32.83 -9.67 -19.11
CA THR A 64 -31.67 -9.21 -18.35
C THR A 64 -30.60 -8.69 -19.29
N GLU A 65 -30.23 -7.42 -19.14
CA GLU A 65 -29.16 -6.82 -19.93
C GLU A 65 -27.78 -7.11 -19.32
N TYR A 66 -26.84 -7.60 -20.10
CA TYR A 66 -25.46 -7.82 -19.66
C TYR A 66 -24.55 -6.71 -20.19
N LYS A 67 -23.78 -6.10 -19.30
CA LYS A 67 -22.85 -5.02 -19.64
C LYS A 67 -21.52 -5.24 -18.96
N ARG A 68 -20.43 -4.88 -19.62
CA ARG A 68 -19.07 -4.94 -19.09
C ARG A 68 -18.60 -3.55 -18.71
N VAL A 69 -18.11 -3.41 -17.48
CA VAL A 69 -17.58 -2.16 -16.95
C VAL A 69 -16.06 -2.24 -16.97
N SER A 70 -15.41 -1.24 -17.56
CA SER A 70 -13.95 -1.16 -17.54
C SER A 70 -13.45 -0.90 -16.10
N PRO A 71 -12.44 -1.64 -15.63
CA PRO A 71 -11.84 -1.37 -14.33
C PRO A 71 -11.06 -0.05 -14.30
N GLU A 72 -10.66 0.51 -15.45
CA GLU A 72 -9.90 1.78 -15.53
C GLU A 72 -10.77 2.98 -15.17
N LYS A 73 -12.03 2.98 -15.60
CA LYS A 73 -13.04 3.99 -15.27
C LYS A 73 -14.34 3.26 -14.90
N PRO A 74 -14.52 2.86 -13.63
CA PRO A 74 -15.69 2.14 -13.19
C PRO A 74 -16.92 3.05 -13.24
N SER A 75 -17.64 3.00 -14.36
CA SER A 75 -18.87 3.75 -14.58
C SER A 75 -19.88 2.89 -15.30
N LEU A 76 -21.09 2.84 -14.76
CA LEU A 76 -22.22 2.13 -15.36
C LEU A 76 -22.68 2.79 -16.68
N ALA A 77 -22.37 4.08 -16.86
CA ALA A 77 -22.73 4.84 -18.06
C ALA A 77 -21.81 4.56 -19.25
N THR A 78 -20.57 4.15 -19.00
CA THR A 78 -19.59 3.79 -20.03
C THR A 78 -19.49 2.28 -20.24
N ALA A 79 -20.48 1.53 -19.74
CA ALA A 79 -20.49 0.08 -19.83
C ALA A 79 -20.81 -0.37 -21.25
N VAL A 80 -20.08 -1.35 -21.75
CA VAL A 80 -20.24 -1.90 -23.11
C VAL A 80 -21.13 -3.13 -23.05
N ALA A 81 -21.89 -3.44 -24.10
CA ALA A 81 -22.67 -4.68 -24.15
C ALA A 81 -21.78 -5.91 -23.94
N SER A 82 -22.27 -6.87 -23.17
CA SER A 82 -21.60 -8.15 -22.87
C SER A 82 -22.63 -9.28 -22.93
N SER A 83 -22.22 -10.49 -22.57
CA SER A 83 -23.04 -11.68 -22.58
C SER A 83 -22.99 -12.42 -21.24
N PHE A 84 -23.97 -13.29 -21.00
CA PHE A 84 -23.95 -14.19 -19.84
C PHE A 84 -22.71 -15.11 -19.85
N SER A 85 -22.27 -15.56 -21.04
CA SER A 85 -21.07 -16.38 -21.19
C SER A 85 -19.77 -15.71 -20.74
N ASP A 86 -19.76 -14.38 -20.58
CA ASP A 86 -18.60 -13.64 -20.08
C ASP A 86 -18.50 -13.68 -18.54
N ILE A 87 -19.52 -14.18 -17.85
CA ILE A 87 -19.57 -14.24 -16.39
C ILE A 87 -18.92 -15.54 -15.90
N SER A 88 -17.91 -15.41 -15.06
CA SER A 88 -17.22 -16.52 -14.41
C SER A 88 -17.25 -16.39 -12.89
N ILE A 89 -17.03 -17.52 -12.21
CA ILE A 89 -16.85 -17.55 -10.75
C ILE A 89 -15.62 -16.70 -10.39
N GLY A 90 -15.77 -15.80 -9.42
CA GLY A 90 -14.76 -14.85 -8.97
C GLY A 90 -14.84 -13.47 -9.64
N ASP A 91 -15.77 -13.25 -10.58
CA ASP A 91 -15.96 -11.93 -11.18
C ASP A 91 -16.70 -10.98 -10.23
N LYS A 92 -16.39 -9.68 -10.32
CA LYS A 92 -17.10 -8.66 -9.58
C LYS A 92 -18.28 -8.16 -10.40
N VAL A 93 -19.47 -8.25 -9.84
CA VAL A 93 -20.70 -7.93 -10.56
C VAL A 93 -21.53 -6.92 -9.77
N ILE A 94 -22.10 -5.97 -10.51
CA ILE A 94 -23.12 -5.03 -10.02
C ILE A 94 -24.44 -5.40 -10.69
N VAL A 95 -25.43 -5.75 -9.90
CA VAL A 95 -26.77 -6.10 -10.38
C VAL A 95 -27.74 -4.99 -10.02
N THR A 96 -28.54 -4.56 -10.99
CA THR A 96 -29.68 -3.68 -10.78
C THR A 96 -30.97 -4.47 -10.96
N GLY A 97 -31.88 -4.37 -10.00
CA GLY A 97 -33.13 -5.12 -10.02
C GLY A 97 -34.08 -4.66 -8.92
N ILE A 98 -35.24 -5.28 -8.85
CA ILE A 98 -36.18 -5.07 -7.74
C ILE A 98 -35.91 -6.18 -6.73
N LEU A 99 -35.44 -5.83 -5.53
CA LEU A 99 -35.24 -6.82 -4.47
C LEU A 99 -36.60 -7.45 -4.10
N ALA A 100 -36.69 -8.77 -4.16
CA ALA A 100 -37.91 -9.46 -3.80
C ALA A 100 -38.21 -9.28 -2.30
N THR A 101 -39.47 -9.50 -1.91
CA THR A 101 -39.95 -9.29 -0.52
C THR A 101 -39.18 -10.15 0.50
N ASP A 102 -38.55 -11.23 0.03
CA ASP A 102 -37.69 -12.13 0.81
C ASP A 102 -36.29 -11.57 1.14
N LYS A 103 -35.90 -10.44 0.51
CA LYS A 103 -34.54 -9.84 0.55
C LYS A 103 -33.39 -10.78 0.20
N LYS A 104 -33.67 -11.93 -0.39
CA LYS A 104 -32.70 -12.99 -0.72
C LYS A 104 -32.59 -13.24 -2.21
N SER A 105 -33.62 -12.86 -2.97
CA SER A 105 -33.63 -12.97 -4.43
C SER A 105 -33.78 -11.63 -5.12
N ILE A 106 -33.05 -11.44 -6.21
CA ILE A 106 -33.16 -10.27 -7.10
C ILE A 106 -33.38 -10.73 -8.53
N PRO A 107 -34.56 -10.52 -9.12
CA PRO A 107 -34.71 -10.53 -10.58
C PRO A 107 -33.86 -9.41 -11.19
N ALA A 108 -32.79 -9.79 -11.90
CA ALA A 108 -31.86 -8.85 -12.51
C ALA A 108 -32.48 -8.17 -13.73
N LYS A 109 -32.53 -6.84 -13.69
CA LYS A 109 -32.80 -6.01 -14.87
C LYS A 109 -31.51 -5.79 -15.68
N SER A 110 -30.41 -5.50 -15.01
CA SER A 110 -29.10 -5.40 -15.66
C SER A 110 -28.01 -5.98 -14.78
N VAL A 111 -27.06 -6.65 -15.42
CA VAL A 111 -25.88 -7.27 -14.82
C VAL A 111 -24.66 -6.60 -15.41
N TYR A 112 -23.94 -5.86 -14.58
CA TYR A 112 -22.70 -5.19 -14.94
C TYR A 112 -21.53 -6.00 -14.41
N LEU A 113 -20.80 -6.67 -15.29
CA LEU A 113 -19.63 -7.46 -14.92
C LEU A 113 -18.34 -6.66 -15.05
N MET A 114 -17.44 -6.91 -14.10
CA MET A 114 -16.04 -6.53 -14.14
C MET A 114 -15.26 -7.82 -13.96
N THR A 115 -14.68 -8.32 -15.05
CA THR A 115 -14.02 -9.63 -15.05
C THR A 115 -12.78 -9.61 -14.17
N LYS A 116 -12.48 -10.75 -13.55
CA LYS A 116 -11.23 -10.96 -12.81
C LYS A 116 -10.01 -10.74 -13.71
N SER A 117 -10.08 -11.14 -14.99
CA SER A 117 -9.00 -10.94 -15.95
C SER A 117 -8.74 -9.46 -16.24
N ASP A 118 -9.77 -8.63 -16.41
CA ASP A 118 -9.58 -7.19 -16.64
C ASP A 118 -8.99 -6.50 -15.42
N ILE A 119 -9.45 -6.89 -14.23
CA ILE A 119 -8.90 -6.38 -12.96
C ILE A 119 -7.42 -6.75 -12.87
N ALA A 120 -7.07 -8.01 -13.14
CA ALA A 120 -5.68 -8.47 -13.11
C ALA A 120 -4.82 -7.73 -14.15
N GLN A 121 -5.30 -7.59 -15.40
CA GLN A 121 -4.59 -6.84 -16.44
C GLN A 121 -4.38 -5.37 -16.05
N LYS A 122 -5.39 -4.72 -15.46
CA LYS A 122 -5.25 -3.36 -14.96
C LYS A 122 -4.22 -3.30 -13.83
N GLN A 123 -4.27 -4.22 -12.86
CA GLN A 123 -3.31 -4.28 -11.77
C GLN A 123 -1.88 -4.45 -12.30
N THR A 124 -1.65 -5.33 -13.26
CA THR A 124 -0.34 -5.49 -13.92
C THR A 124 0.09 -4.21 -14.62
N LYS A 125 -0.78 -3.58 -15.42
CA LYS A 125 -0.46 -2.30 -16.09
C LYS A 125 -0.14 -1.19 -15.08
N ASP A 126 -0.93 -1.08 -14.02
CA ASP A 126 -0.70 -0.10 -12.97
C ASP A 126 0.64 -0.38 -12.28
N GLN A 127 0.93 -1.63 -11.91
CA GLN A 127 2.21 -2.03 -11.33
C GLN A 127 3.39 -1.72 -12.24
N GLU A 128 3.29 -2.02 -13.54
CA GLU A 128 4.31 -1.69 -14.53
C GLU A 128 4.50 -0.18 -14.68
N ARG A 129 3.40 0.58 -14.72
CA ARG A 129 3.43 2.05 -14.76
C ARG A 129 4.12 2.60 -13.53
N TRP A 130 3.81 2.10 -12.33
CA TRP A 130 4.46 2.49 -11.09
C TRP A 130 5.92 2.01 -11.00
N LYS A 131 6.27 0.86 -11.59
CA LYS A 131 7.65 0.36 -11.62
C LYS A 131 8.54 1.17 -12.56
N THR A 132 8.00 1.62 -13.68
CA THR A 132 8.76 2.32 -14.74
C THR A 132 8.76 3.84 -14.55
N ARG A 133 7.64 4.42 -14.12
CA ARG A 133 7.44 5.87 -13.98
C ARG A 133 7.26 6.33 -12.54
N GLY A 134 7.26 5.41 -11.57
CA GLY A 134 7.12 5.74 -10.16
C GLY A 134 8.45 5.96 -9.46
N ILE A 135 8.41 6.78 -8.41
CA ILE A 135 9.45 6.89 -7.39
C ILE A 135 8.84 6.70 -6.01
N SER A 136 9.64 6.21 -5.08
CA SER A 136 9.28 6.10 -3.66
C SER A 136 10.43 6.62 -2.80
N GLY A 137 10.09 7.14 -1.62
CA GLY A 137 11.09 7.60 -0.67
C GLY A 137 10.51 8.37 0.51
N GLN A 138 11.39 8.89 1.34
CA GLN A 138 11.04 9.71 2.50
C GLN A 138 11.19 11.19 2.18
N VAL A 139 10.24 12.01 2.61
CA VAL A 139 10.30 13.45 2.49
C VAL A 139 11.34 14.02 3.45
N THR A 140 12.37 14.68 2.93
CA THR A 140 13.43 15.31 3.73
C THR A 140 13.27 16.82 3.84
N ALA A 141 12.62 17.45 2.87
CA ALA A 141 12.33 18.88 2.88
C ALA A 141 11.09 19.19 2.05
N ILE A 142 10.37 20.26 2.40
CA ILE A 142 9.19 20.75 1.67
C ILE A 142 9.35 22.27 1.54
N ASN A 143 9.23 22.78 0.33
CA ASN A 143 9.11 24.20 0.05
C ASN A 143 7.68 24.50 -0.44
N PRO A 144 6.80 25.00 0.44
CA PRO A 144 5.40 25.25 0.08
C PRO A 144 5.24 26.41 -0.93
N GLN A 145 6.21 27.33 -1.02
CA GLN A 145 6.14 28.47 -1.95
C GLN A 145 6.36 28.04 -3.40
N THR A 146 7.33 27.14 -3.62
CA THR A 146 7.67 26.61 -4.96
C THR A 146 6.98 25.29 -5.26
N LYS A 147 6.22 24.73 -4.30
CA LYS A 147 5.59 23.40 -4.36
C LYS A 147 6.60 22.28 -4.63
N GLU A 148 7.79 22.42 -4.07
CA GLU A 148 8.88 21.46 -4.21
C GLU A 148 8.97 20.57 -2.97
N ILE A 149 9.13 19.27 -3.20
CA ILE A 149 9.34 18.26 -2.16
C ILE A 149 10.69 17.60 -2.43
N THR A 150 11.61 17.62 -1.48
CA THR A 150 12.84 16.82 -1.60
C THR A 150 12.59 15.45 -1.02
N VAL A 151 12.84 14.43 -1.82
CA VAL A 151 12.57 13.02 -1.49
C VAL A 151 13.90 12.28 -1.47
N SER A 152 14.18 11.61 -0.36
CA SER A 152 15.30 10.70 -0.23
C SER A 152 14.85 9.27 -0.49
N SER A 153 15.50 8.61 -1.44
CA SER A 153 15.32 7.20 -1.75
C SER A 153 16.59 6.46 -1.38
N ARG A 154 16.46 5.38 -0.61
CA ARG A 154 17.61 4.54 -0.23
C ARG A 154 17.59 3.27 -1.06
N SER A 155 18.70 2.99 -1.73
CA SER A 155 18.92 1.76 -2.48
C SER A 155 20.19 1.06 -2.01
N LEU A 156 20.46 -0.14 -2.51
CA LEU A 156 21.72 -0.85 -2.27
C LEU A 156 22.95 -0.05 -2.76
N MET A 157 22.76 0.93 -3.65
CA MET A 157 23.82 1.79 -4.18
C MET A 157 24.02 3.09 -3.37
N GLY A 158 23.26 3.29 -2.29
CA GLY A 158 23.31 4.48 -1.45
C GLY A 158 22.03 5.31 -1.45
N GLU A 159 22.12 6.49 -0.87
CA GLU A 159 21.00 7.44 -0.74
C GLU A 159 20.98 8.42 -1.93
N THR A 160 19.86 8.49 -2.63
CA THR A 160 19.62 9.42 -3.74
C THR A 160 18.53 10.42 -3.37
N LYS A 161 18.83 11.71 -3.50
CA LYS A 161 17.86 12.79 -3.33
C LYS A 161 17.27 13.19 -4.67
N THR A 162 15.95 13.26 -4.74
CA THR A 162 15.21 13.68 -5.92
C THR A 162 14.32 14.86 -5.56
N LEU A 163 14.38 15.91 -6.37
CA LEU A 163 13.49 17.05 -6.28
C LEU A 163 12.18 16.74 -7.00
N LEU A 164 11.10 16.64 -6.24
CA LEU A 164 9.76 16.39 -6.74
C LEU A 164 9.02 17.72 -6.87
N THR A 165 8.47 17.96 -8.06
CA THR A 165 7.60 19.09 -8.41
C THR A 165 6.25 18.56 -8.87
N THR A 166 5.17 19.29 -8.63
CA THR A 166 3.81 18.88 -8.98
C THR A 166 3.37 19.48 -10.31
N LYS A 167 2.73 18.71 -11.19
CA LYS A 167 2.03 19.25 -12.37
C LYS A 167 0.76 20.02 -11.95
N GLU A 168 0.20 20.83 -12.85
CA GLU A 168 -0.97 21.68 -12.56
C GLU A 168 -2.19 20.90 -12.06
N ASN A 169 -2.41 19.68 -12.58
CA ASN A 169 -3.51 18.79 -12.18
C ASN A 169 -3.03 17.59 -11.35
N ALA A 170 -1.97 17.78 -10.55
CA ALA A 170 -1.44 16.69 -9.73
C ALA A 170 -2.49 16.22 -8.71
N MET A 171 -2.72 14.91 -8.66
CA MET A 171 -3.58 14.29 -7.66
C MET A 171 -2.79 14.04 -6.38
N PHE A 172 -3.35 14.46 -5.25
CA PHE A 172 -2.79 14.19 -3.93
C PHE A 172 -3.69 13.22 -3.18
N ARG A 173 -3.09 12.13 -2.70
CA ARG A 173 -3.74 11.14 -1.86
C ARG A 173 -2.92 10.92 -0.59
N ARG A 174 -3.60 10.52 0.48
CA ARG A 174 -2.96 10.12 1.72
C ARG A 174 -3.54 8.81 2.21
N TYR A 175 -2.68 7.86 2.52
CA TYR A 175 -3.07 6.60 3.13
C TYR A 175 -3.82 6.85 4.44
N ALA A 176 -4.79 5.99 4.75
CA ALA A 176 -5.49 6.07 6.02
C ALA A 176 -4.53 5.78 7.19
N GLN A 177 -4.88 6.23 8.40
CA GLN A 177 -4.02 6.10 9.59
C GLN A 177 -3.78 4.65 10.02
N ASP A 178 -4.50 3.69 9.46
CA ASP A 178 -4.48 2.27 9.79
C ASP A 178 -4.38 1.37 8.55
N SER A 179 -4.25 1.96 7.36
CA SER A 179 -4.26 1.21 6.10
C SER A 179 -3.40 1.85 5.03
N ILE A 180 -2.60 1.00 4.38
CA ILE A 180 -1.83 1.31 3.18
C ILE A 180 -2.59 0.99 1.89
N SER A 181 -3.87 0.65 1.98
CA SER A 181 -4.64 0.29 0.80
C SER A 181 -4.88 1.52 -0.06
N TYR A 182 -4.47 1.48 -1.32
CA TYR A 182 -4.72 2.57 -2.27
C TYR A 182 -6.22 2.93 -2.39
N ASN A 183 -7.10 1.94 -2.26
CA ASN A 183 -8.55 2.13 -2.28
C ASN A 183 -9.10 2.87 -1.05
N GLU A 184 -8.34 2.89 0.04
CA GLU A 184 -8.69 3.58 1.28
C GLU A 184 -7.93 4.90 1.44
N ALA A 185 -7.02 5.20 0.50
CA ALA A 185 -6.33 6.48 0.46
C ALA A 185 -7.33 7.61 0.16
N LYS A 186 -7.33 8.61 1.03
CA LYS A 186 -8.23 9.77 0.93
C LYS A 186 -7.61 10.85 0.09
N THR A 187 -8.43 11.68 -0.54
CA THR A 187 -7.97 12.93 -1.17
C THR A 187 -7.24 13.77 -0.12
N SER A 188 -6.10 14.33 -0.52
CA SER A 188 -5.20 15.07 0.36
C SER A 188 -4.70 16.34 -0.37
N SER A 189 -3.74 17.05 0.21
CA SER A 189 -3.08 18.22 -0.38
C SER A 189 -1.59 18.25 0.00
N LEU A 190 -0.84 19.14 -0.65
CA LEU A 190 0.57 19.36 -0.34
C LEU A 190 0.79 19.73 1.14
N ASP A 191 -0.13 20.50 1.73
CA ASP A 191 -0.03 20.99 3.12
C ASP A 191 -0.15 19.88 4.17
N GLU A 192 -0.74 18.75 3.81
CA GLU A 192 -0.85 17.58 4.68
C GLU A 192 0.41 16.70 4.68
N ILE A 193 1.31 16.92 3.73
CA ILE A 193 2.58 16.19 3.64
C ILE A 193 3.57 16.80 4.65
N LYS A 194 4.22 15.95 5.44
CA LYS A 194 5.20 16.39 6.45
C LYS A 194 6.58 15.82 6.15
N VAL A 195 7.62 16.54 6.59
CA VAL A 195 8.97 16.01 6.61
C VAL A 195 9.00 14.74 7.47
N GLY A 196 9.59 13.68 6.92
CA GLY A 196 9.61 12.35 7.49
C GLY A 196 8.50 11.41 7.00
N ASP A 197 7.49 11.91 6.28
CA ASP A 197 6.48 11.06 5.63
C ASP A 197 7.11 10.23 4.51
N SER A 198 6.59 9.03 4.27
CA SER A 198 6.92 8.26 3.07
C SER A 198 5.95 8.64 1.96
N ILE A 199 6.46 8.77 0.75
CA ILE A 199 5.67 9.07 -0.43
C ILE A 199 5.93 8.08 -1.55
N ARG A 200 4.91 7.89 -2.37
CA ARG A 200 5.01 7.29 -3.70
C ARG A 200 4.50 8.32 -4.69
N ALA A 201 5.27 8.60 -5.73
CA ALA A 201 4.89 9.56 -6.76
C ALA A 201 5.00 8.95 -8.14
N LEU A 202 4.05 9.28 -9.00
CA LEU A 202 3.98 8.83 -10.38
C LEU A 202 4.08 10.02 -11.32
N GLY A 203 4.87 9.92 -12.38
CA GLY A 203 5.10 11.06 -13.25
C GLY A 203 6.31 10.90 -14.17
N ASP A 204 6.93 12.03 -14.49
CA ASP A 204 8.08 12.08 -15.39
C ASP A 204 9.36 12.26 -14.59
N LYS A 205 10.26 11.28 -14.69
CA LYS A 205 11.61 11.35 -14.12
C LYS A 205 12.57 11.93 -15.14
N SER A 206 13.43 12.85 -14.72
CA SER A 206 14.51 13.36 -15.59
C SER A 206 15.55 12.28 -15.89
N ALA A 207 16.29 12.44 -16.99
CA ALA A 207 17.29 11.48 -17.43
C ALA A 207 18.42 11.24 -16.41
N ASP A 208 18.74 12.25 -15.60
CA ASP A 208 19.71 12.19 -14.51
C ASP A 208 19.11 11.66 -13.19
N GLY A 209 17.79 11.50 -13.10
CA GLY A 209 17.07 11.07 -11.91
C GLY A 209 17.02 12.07 -10.75
N ALA A 210 17.52 13.29 -10.94
CA ALA A 210 17.58 14.33 -9.91
C ALA A 210 16.26 15.09 -9.76
N SER A 211 15.42 15.14 -10.80
CA SER A 211 14.14 15.83 -10.79
C SER A 211 12.98 14.92 -11.21
N PHE A 212 11.80 15.18 -10.66
CA PHE A 212 10.60 14.40 -10.91
C PHE A 212 9.37 15.31 -10.98
N LYS A 213 8.61 15.21 -12.07
CA LYS A 213 7.34 15.94 -12.25
C LYS A 213 6.17 15.02 -11.97
N ALA A 214 5.60 15.11 -10.78
CA ALA A 214 4.53 14.25 -10.31
C ALA A 214 3.15 14.62 -10.90
N GLU A 215 2.47 13.62 -11.43
CA GLU A 215 1.05 13.59 -11.80
C GLU A 215 0.18 13.11 -10.64
N GLU A 216 0.70 12.19 -9.84
CA GLU A 216 0.01 11.62 -8.70
C GLU A 216 1.01 11.42 -7.54
N ILE A 217 0.61 11.83 -6.35
CA ILE A 217 1.40 11.72 -5.12
C ILE A 217 0.53 11.07 -4.08
N ILE A 218 1.02 9.96 -3.53
CA ILE A 218 0.40 9.27 -2.40
C ILE A 218 1.36 9.39 -1.23
N SER A 219 0.90 9.98 -0.14
CA SER A 219 1.68 10.17 1.08
C SER A 219 1.17 9.31 2.23
N GLY A 220 2.05 9.00 3.18
CA GLY A 220 1.65 8.40 4.45
C GLY A 220 2.72 8.57 5.51
N SER A 221 2.28 8.71 6.75
CA SER A 221 3.20 8.72 7.89
C SER A 221 3.44 7.29 8.35
N PHE A 222 4.63 6.77 8.10
CA PHE A 222 5.03 5.44 8.57
C PHE A 222 6.14 5.54 9.62
N GLN A 223 6.22 4.52 10.46
CA GLN A 223 7.27 4.34 11.44
C GLN A 223 7.72 2.89 11.43
N THR A 224 9.03 2.70 11.64
CA THR A 224 9.63 1.40 11.90
C THR A 224 9.80 1.25 13.40
N VAL A 225 9.22 0.18 13.96
CA VAL A 225 9.30 -0.14 15.39
C VAL A 225 9.91 -1.52 15.54
N GLY A 226 10.79 -1.69 16.52
CA GLY A 226 11.47 -2.95 16.81
C GLY A 226 11.42 -3.26 18.29
N GLY A 227 11.31 -4.55 18.62
CA GLY A 227 11.15 -4.99 19.98
C GLY A 227 11.25 -6.48 20.17
N THR A 228 11.38 -6.88 21.43
CA THR A 228 11.34 -8.28 21.85
C THR A 228 9.91 -8.66 22.14
N ILE A 229 9.43 -9.79 21.61
CA ILE A 229 8.09 -10.30 21.89
C ILE A 229 8.00 -10.71 23.36
N THR A 230 7.05 -10.14 24.09
CA THR A 230 6.76 -10.49 25.49
C THR A 230 5.51 -11.35 25.63
N ALA A 231 4.54 -11.21 24.71
CA ALA A 231 3.34 -12.03 24.66
C ALA A 231 2.81 -12.17 23.22
N ILE A 232 2.08 -13.26 22.96
CA ILE A 232 1.39 -13.51 21.69
C ILE A 232 -0.04 -13.96 22.02
N ASP A 233 -1.03 -13.26 21.47
CA ASP A 233 -2.45 -13.60 21.53
C ASP A 233 -2.94 -13.98 20.13
N PRO A 234 -2.89 -15.28 19.76
CA PRO A 234 -3.31 -15.73 18.44
C PRO A 234 -4.83 -15.61 18.24
N ALA A 235 -5.65 -15.58 19.30
CA ALA A 235 -7.10 -15.44 19.18
C ALA A 235 -7.49 -14.02 18.73
N LYS A 236 -6.70 -13.02 19.12
CA LYS A 236 -6.89 -11.61 18.69
C LYS A 236 -5.99 -11.18 17.53
N ASN A 237 -5.09 -12.05 17.07
CA ASN A 237 -3.99 -11.71 16.17
C ASN A 237 -3.14 -10.54 16.69
N GLU A 238 -2.81 -10.57 17.98
CA GLU A 238 -2.04 -9.53 18.65
C GLU A 238 -0.70 -10.07 19.17
N ILE A 239 0.33 -9.22 19.11
CA ILE A 239 1.66 -9.49 19.66
C ILE A 239 1.99 -8.32 20.59
N THR A 240 2.39 -8.59 21.82
CA THR A 240 2.97 -7.56 22.68
C THR A 240 4.47 -7.61 22.57
N ILE A 241 5.09 -6.47 22.29
CA ILE A 241 6.54 -6.31 22.29
C ILE A 241 6.99 -5.32 23.34
N GLU A 242 8.21 -5.48 23.83
CA GLU A 242 8.96 -4.43 24.50
C GLU A 242 9.74 -3.65 23.43
N ASN A 243 9.37 -2.40 23.20
CA ASN A 243 10.03 -1.55 22.21
C ASN A 243 11.46 -1.23 22.66
N ILE A 244 12.46 -1.53 21.82
CA ILE A 244 13.87 -1.34 22.19
C ILE A 244 14.26 0.13 22.40
N GLN A 245 13.58 1.06 21.72
CA GLN A 245 13.87 2.50 21.78
C GLN A 245 13.23 3.16 23.00
N THR A 246 11.96 2.87 23.24
CA THR A 246 11.18 3.52 24.31
C THR A 246 11.16 2.72 25.61
N LYS A 247 11.57 1.44 25.57
CA LYS A 247 11.45 0.46 26.66
C LYS A 247 10.03 0.36 27.21
N LYS A 248 9.03 0.66 26.37
CA LYS A 248 7.60 0.57 26.69
C LYS A 248 6.95 -0.62 25.97
N PRO A 249 5.94 -1.24 26.59
CA PRO A 249 5.15 -2.26 25.91
C PRO A 249 4.34 -1.62 24.77
N VAL A 250 4.31 -2.30 23.63
CA VAL A 250 3.50 -1.94 22.46
C VAL A 250 2.74 -3.18 22.01
N THR A 251 1.42 -3.05 21.88
CA THR A 251 0.56 -4.06 21.28
C THR A 251 0.51 -3.88 19.77
N VAL A 252 0.85 -4.93 19.05
CA VAL A 252 0.93 -4.97 17.59
C VAL A 252 -0.20 -5.85 17.09
N VAL A 253 -1.15 -5.27 16.36
CA VAL A 253 -2.23 -5.99 15.69
C VAL A 253 -1.72 -6.46 14.33
N VAL A 254 -1.86 -7.74 14.05
CA VAL A 254 -1.62 -8.33 12.73
C VAL A 254 -2.95 -8.42 12.00
N GLY A 255 -3.16 -7.52 11.05
CA GLY A 255 -4.36 -7.48 10.22
C GLY A 255 -4.30 -8.50 9.08
N GLN A 256 -5.42 -8.67 8.37
CA GLN A 256 -5.51 -9.58 7.22
C GLN A 256 -4.59 -9.18 6.06
N ASN A 257 -4.27 -7.89 5.94
CA ASN A 257 -3.39 -7.34 4.92
C ASN A 257 -1.94 -7.19 5.40
N SER A 258 -1.61 -7.68 6.60
CA SER A 258 -0.25 -7.61 7.14
C SER A 258 0.63 -8.67 6.48
N VAL A 259 1.81 -8.26 6.02
CA VAL A 259 2.79 -9.16 5.40
C VAL A 259 3.82 -9.59 6.45
N LEU A 260 3.84 -10.87 6.78
CA LEU A 260 4.79 -11.45 7.74
C LEU A 260 5.87 -12.23 7.00
N LYS A 261 7.13 -11.86 7.20
CA LYS A 261 8.28 -12.50 6.56
C LYS A 261 9.39 -12.77 7.58
N GLN A 262 10.20 -13.78 7.31
CA GLN A 262 11.41 -14.04 8.08
C GLN A 262 12.63 -13.50 7.36
N PHE A 263 13.40 -12.64 8.02
CA PHE A 263 14.70 -12.21 7.52
C PHE A 263 15.71 -13.35 7.74
N PRO A 264 16.37 -13.88 6.68
CA PRO A 264 17.39 -14.90 6.86
C PRO A 264 18.56 -14.36 7.70
N VAL A 265 18.88 -15.04 8.80
CA VAL A 265 19.83 -14.55 9.82
C VAL A 265 21.21 -14.25 9.24
N GLU A 266 21.72 -15.10 8.35
CA GLU A 266 23.01 -14.88 7.66
C GLU A 266 23.02 -13.59 6.83
N MET A 267 21.90 -13.30 6.18
CA MET A 267 21.73 -12.10 5.38
C MET A 267 21.58 -10.87 6.29
N ALA A 268 20.82 -10.97 7.38
CA ALA A 268 20.68 -9.90 8.37
C ALA A 268 22.04 -9.52 8.97
N GLN A 269 22.88 -10.51 9.29
CA GLN A 269 24.24 -10.29 9.78
C GLN A 269 25.11 -9.58 8.73
N ARG A 270 25.07 -10.02 7.47
CA ARG A 270 25.82 -9.37 6.37
C ARG A 270 25.39 -7.92 6.17
N PHE A 271 24.09 -7.64 6.13
CA PHE A 271 23.58 -6.27 5.98
C PHE A 271 23.88 -5.40 7.19
N ALA A 272 23.71 -5.93 8.40
CA ALA A 272 24.06 -5.20 9.62
C ALA A 272 25.57 -4.88 9.66
N ALA A 273 26.43 -5.82 9.28
CA ALA A 273 27.87 -5.59 9.18
C ALA A 273 28.21 -4.52 8.10
N PHE A 274 27.54 -4.57 6.94
CA PHE A 274 27.72 -3.59 5.87
C PHE A 274 27.25 -2.19 6.26
N GLN A 275 26.23 -2.08 7.12
CA GLN A 275 25.72 -0.80 7.63
C GLN A 275 26.62 -0.23 8.74
N ASN A 276 27.33 -1.09 9.47
CA ASN A 276 28.30 -0.70 10.49
C ASN A 276 29.68 -0.34 9.89
N GLY A 277 30.03 -0.90 8.74
CA GLY A 277 31.26 -0.63 8.00
C GLY A 277 30.96 -0.02 6.63
N GLY A 278 30.92 1.31 6.56
CA GLY A 278 30.68 2.06 5.33
C GLY A 278 31.48 1.51 4.15
N GLY A 279 30.81 1.39 3.00
CA GLY A 279 31.31 0.80 1.75
C GLY A 279 32.81 0.84 1.56
N GLY A 280 33.46 -0.26 1.93
CA GLY A 280 34.86 -0.52 1.68
C GLY A 280 34.99 -2.00 1.40
N MET A 281 34.98 -2.38 0.11
CA MET A 281 35.80 -3.52 -0.31
C MET A 281 37.24 -3.13 0.03
N GLN A 282 37.67 -3.41 1.25
CA GLN A 282 39.08 -3.60 1.51
C GLN A 282 39.37 -4.99 0.96
N PRO A 283 40.15 -5.14 -0.13
CA PRO A 283 40.69 -6.45 -0.48
C PRO A 283 41.43 -6.96 0.75
N PRO A 284 41.45 -8.27 1.00
CA PRO A 284 42.22 -8.82 2.11
C PRO A 284 43.64 -8.29 1.99
N SER A 285 44.11 -7.62 3.04
CA SER A 285 45.44 -7.03 3.14
C SER A 285 46.48 -8.12 2.89
N GLY A 286 46.87 -8.26 1.62
CA GLY A 286 48.03 -9.01 1.21
C GLY A 286 49.25 -8.33 1.81
N VAL A 287 49.97 -9.11 2.60
CA VAL A 287 51.25 -8.78 3.23
C VAL A 287 52.14 -8.05 2.22
N ARG A 288 52.45 -6.78 2.48
CA ARG A 288 53.39 -5.99 1.68
C ARG A 288 54.81 -6.26 2.23
N PRO A 289 55.75 -6.81 1.43
CA PRO A 289 57.13 -6.94 1.86
C PRO A 289 57.78 -5.54 1.97
N PRO A 290 58.65 -5.29 2.96
CA PRO A 290 59.32 -4.00 3.11
C PRO A 290 60.59 -3.97 2.28
N ASN A 291 60.56 -3.30 1.13
CA ASN A 291 61.65 -2.49 0.56
C ASN A 291 61.43 -2.30 -0.94
N GLN A 292 61.06 -1.10 -1.36
CA GLN A 292 61.74 -0.43 -2.47
C GLN A 292 61.31 1.04 -2.59
N PRO A 293 62.23 1.98 -2.89
CA PRO A 293 61.94 3.40 -2.94
C PRO A 293 61.18 3.80 -4.20
N ALA A 294 60.38 4.85 -4.06
CA ALA A 294 59.64 5.50 -5.13
C ALA A 294 60.58 6.12 -6.18
N ASN A 295 60.27 5.90 -7.47
CA ASN A 295 60.71 6.82 -8.51
C ASN A 295 59.61 7.04 -9.55
N GLN A 296 59.42 8.31 -9.88
CA GLN A 296 58.49 8.82 -10.89
C GLN A 296 59.06 8.58 -12.28
N THR A 297 58.21 8.37 -13.29
CA THR A 297 58.18 9.07 -14.61
C THR A 297 57.52 8.23 -15.72
N GLY A 298 56.77 8.91 -16.59
CA GLY A 298 56.84 8.70 -18.04
C GLY A 298 55.87 7.73 -18.73
N GLY A 299 54.78 8.28 -19.29
CA GLY A 299 54.43 8.23 -20.72
C GLY A 299 54.21 6.90 -21.49
N GLN A 300 53.20 6.98 -22.39
CA GLN A 300 53.03 6.27 -23.68
C GLN A 300 52.07 5.05 -23.78
N THR A 301 50.87 5.37 -24.26
CA THR A 301 50.13 4.83 -25.44
C THR A 301 50.25 3.36 -25.90
N ALA A 302 49.05 2.73 -25.94
CA ALA A 302 48.50 1.69 -26.84
C ALA A 302 48.94 0.21 -26.64
N PRO A 303 48.21 -0.82 -27.15
CA PRO A 303 46.91 -0.87 -27.83
C PRO A 303 45.89 -1.89 -27.24
N ASN A 304 44.65 -1.80 -27.73
CA ASN A 304 43.52 -2.72 -27.66
C ASN A 304 43.70 -4.10 -26.96
N GLY A 305 42.94 -4.33 -25.88
CA GLY A 305 42.81 -5.62 -25.22
C GLY A 305 41.51 -5.71 -24.42
N MET A 306 40.49 -6.31 -25.04
CA MET A 306 39.29 -6.94 -24.47
C MET A 306 39.10 -6.77 -22.94
N ARG A 307 38.26 -5.80 -22.51
CA ARG A 307 37.66 -5.85 -21.16
C ARG A 307 36.55 -6.90 -21.19
N PRO A 308 36.62 -7.99 -20.41
CA PRO A 308 35.45 -8.80 -20.12
C PRO A 308 34.62 -8.03 -19.10
N GLY A 309 33.86 -7.04 -19.59
CA GLY A 309 32.92 -6.24 -18.83
C GLY A 309 31.57 -6.20 -19.53
N GLY A 310 31.17 -7.35 -20.10
CA GLY A 310 29.81 -7.55 -20.58
C GLY A 310 28.91 -7.97 -19.43
N GLY A 311 27.89 -7.17 -19.15
CA GLY A 311 26.75 -7.58 -18.33
C GLY A 311 26.59 -6.82 -17.02
N MET A 312 25.97 -5.63 -17.08
CA MET A 312 24.72 -5.32 -16.35
C MET A 312 24.27 -3.90 -16.72
N ARG A 313 23.85 -3.71 -17.97
CA ARG A 313 22.82 -2.72 -18.28
C ARG A 313 21.49 -3.43 -18.10
N GLY A 314 20.73 -3.02 -17.09
CA GLY A 314 19.31 -3.37 -16.96
C GLY A 314 18.95 -4.10 -15.68
N GLY A 315 17.89 -3.62 -15.02
CA GLY A 315 17.11 -4.39 -14.05
C GLY A 315 17.28 -3.95 -12.60
N GLY A 316 16.48 -2.96 -12.20
CA GLY A 316 16.24 -2.68 -10.78
C GLY A 316 15.49 -3.83 -10.12
N GLY A 317 16.24 -4.78 -9.55
CA GLY A 317 15.75 -5.66 -8.50
C GLY A 317 15.92 -4.94 -7.16
N GLY A 318 14.91 -4.16 -6.77
CA GLY A 318 14.92 -3.41 -5.51
C GLY A 318 14.99 -4.33 -4.29
N ILE A 319 15.34 -3.77 -3.13
CA ILE A 319 15.29 -4.48 -1.84
C ILE A 319 13.90 -5.09 -1.62
N ASP A 320 12.84 -4.44 -2.10
CA ASP A 320 11.47 -4.97 -2.08
C ASP A 320 11.30 -6.29 -2.85
N GLU A 321 11.91 -6.45 -4.03
CA GLU A 321 11.84 -7.71 -4.80
C GLU A 321 12.58 -8.85 -4.09
N MET A 322 13.67 -8.51 -3.38
CA MET A 322 14.39 -9.48 -2.56
C MET A 322 13.56 -9.92 -1.34
N LEU A 323 12.86 -8.99 -0.68
CA LEU A 323 11.97 -9.30 0.45
C LEU A 323 10.76 -10.15 0.04
N GLU A 324 10.24 -9.96 -1.16
CA GLU A 324 9.14 -10.80 -1.67
C GLU A 324 9.52 -12.28 -1.68
N ARG A 325 10.80 -12.58 -1.94
CA ARG A 325 11.38 -13.92 -1.93
C ARG A 325 11.66 -14.47 -0.53
N PHE A 326 11.57 -13.64 0.51
CA PHE A 326 11.78 -14.13 1.87
C PHE A 326 10.68 -15.11 2.28
N PRO A 327 10.99 -16.08 3.15
CA PRO A 327 10.00 -17.01 3.68
C PRO A 327 8.84 -16.24 4.32
N THR A 328 7.62 -16.55 3.87
CA THR A 328 6.39 -16.09 4.54
C THR A 328 6.23 -16.89 5.82
N ILE A 329 5.95 -16.20 6.92
CA ILE A 329 5.68 -16.80 8.23
C ILE A 329 4.31 -16.38 8.73
N THR A 330 3.83 -17.05 9.76
CA THR A 330 2.57 -16.77 10.46
C THR A 330 2.85 -16.38 11.92
N LEU A 331 1.83 -15.97 12.66
CA LEU A 331 1.98 -15.73 14.11
C LEU A 331 2.42 -16.99 14.86
N ALA A 332 2.07 -18.18 14.38
CA ALA A 332 2.43 -19.44 15.02
C ALA A 332 3.94 -19.73 14.96
N ASP A 333 4.64 -19.14 14.00
CA ASP A 333 6.09 -19.29 13.85
C ASP A 333 6.88 -18.36 14.78
N LEU A 334 6.21 -17.37 15.38
CA LEU A 334 6.80 -16.42 16.32
C LEU A 334 6.75 -16.96 17.75
N LYS A 335 7.79 -16.67 18.52
CA LYS A 335 7.90 -17.09 19.92
C LYS A 335 8.20 -15.90 20.82
N VAL A 336 7.72 -15.98 22.06
CA VAL A 336 8.12 -15.06 23.13
C VAL A 336 9.65 -15.09 23.26
N GLY A 337 10.26 -13.90 23.35
CA GLY A 337 11.70 -13.70 23.33
C GLY A 337 12.31 -13.50 21.94
N ASN A 338 11.58 -13.76 20.85
CA ASN A 338 12.07 -13.39 19.51
C ASN A 338 12.10 -11.88 19.34
N MET A 339 13.07 -11.38 18.57
CA MET A 339 13.07 -9.97 18.17
C MET A 339 12.39 -9.83 16.82
N ILE A 340 11.47 -8.87 16.76
CA ILE A 340 10.78 -8.51 15.53
C ILE A 340 10.92 -7.01 15.29
N ALA A 341 10.78 -6.64 14.03
CA ALA A 341 10.58 -5.26 13.64
C ALA A 341 9.47 -5.19 12.61
N PHE A 342 8.71 -4.11 12.67
CA PHE A 342 7.58 -3.92 11.76
C PHE A 342 7.47 -2.47 11.35
N SER A 343 6.86 -2.27 10.18
CA SER A 343 6.37 -0.97 9.75
C SER A 343 4.91 -0.82 10.16
N SER A 344 4.55 0.35 10.68
CA SER A 344 3.17 0.74 10.94
C SER A 344 2.95 2.16 10.44
N SER A 345 1.70 2.51 10.18
CA SER A 345 1.30 3.91 10.11
C SER A 345 1.47 4.57 11.49
N LYS A 346 1.78 5.87 11.51
CA LYS A 346 1.79 6.68 12.73
C LYS A 346 0.35 7.04 13.09
N GLY A 347 -0.27 6.19 13.91
CA GLY A 347 -1.59 6.43 14.49
C GLY A 347 -1.54 7.34 15.72
N THR A 348 -2.72 7.70 16.23
CA THR A 348 -2.88 8.47 17.47
C THR A 348 -2.56 7.68 18.72
N ASN A 349 -2.71 6.35 18.69
CA ASN A 349 -2.34 5.45 19.79
C ASN A 349 -0.97 4.80 19.52
N GLN A 350 0.05 5.25 20.23
CA GLN A 350 1.40 4.67 20.11
C GLN A 350 1.57 3.36 20.90
N ALA A 351 0.64 3.04 21.81
CA ALA A 351 0.67 1.82 22.60
C ALA A 351 -0.02 0.63 21.90
N ARG A 352 -0.87 0.89 20.90
CA ARG A 352 -1.50 -0.13 20.07
C ARG A 352 -1.47 0.27 18.60
N VAL A 353 -0.77 -0.50 17.78
CA VAL A 353 -0.50 -0.20 16.37
C VAL A 353 -0.81 -1.40 15.48
N THR A 354 -1.17 -1.16 14.23
CA THR A 354 -1.40 -2.21 13.23
C THR A 354 -0.14 -2.37 12.38
N ALA A 355 0.42 -3.58 12.31
CA ALA A 355 1.58 -3.85 11.48
C ALA A 355 1.16 -3.93 10.00
N ILE A 356 1.94 -3.31 9.13
CA ILE A 356 1.79 -3.42 7.67
C ILE A 356 2.70 -4.54 7.16
N LYS A 357 3.99 -4.46 7.51
CA LYS A 357 4.97 -5.50 7.24
C LYS A 357 5.70 -5.81 8.54
N LEU A 358 5.85 -7.09 8.88
CA LEU A 358 6.55 -7.56 10.06
C LEU A 358 7.66 -8.53 9.65
N LEU A 359 8.87 -8.28 10.13
CA LEU A 359 10.04 -9.10 9.93
C LEU A 359 10.49 -9.73 11.26
N SER A 360 10.65 -11.05 11.26
CA SER A 360 11.40 -11.77 12.30
C SER A 360 12.86 -11.98 11.86
N GLY A 361 13.75 -12.36 12.78
CA GLY A 361 15.16 -12.57 12.43
C GLY A 361 15.98 -11.28 12.32
N VAL A 362 15.47 -10.18 12.89
CA VAL A 362 16.06 -8.83 12.80
C VAL A 362 17.01 -8.51 13.95
N GLU A 363 17.30 -9.49 14.81
CA GLU A 363 18.19 -9.37 15.97
C GLU A 363 19.51 -8.64 15.64
N PRO A 364 20.20 -8.91 14.50
CA PRO A 364 21.46 -8.23 14.19
C PRO A 364 21.29 -6.71 14.00
N PHE A 365 20.18 -6.27 13.41
CA PHE A 365 19.89 -4.85 13.20
C PHE A 365 19.51 -4.16 14.51
N LEU A 366 18.71 -4.82 15.35
CA LEU A 366 18.28 -4.25 16.64
C LEU A 366 19.45 -4.15 17.63
N LYS A 367 20.30 -5.17 17.72
CA LYS A 367 21.52 -5.13 18.55
C LYS A 367 22.47 -4.00 18.14
N MET A 368 22.61 -3.76 16.83
CA MET A 368 23.38 -2.61 16.32
C MET A 368 22.74 -1.29 16.74
N ALA A 369 21.41 -1.17 16.64
CA ALA A 369 20.68 0.03 17.05
C ALA A 369 20.85 0.35 18.55
N GLU A 370 20.85 -0.69 19.39
CA GLU A 370 21.11 -0.55 20.84
C GLU A 370 22.58 -0.21 21.12
N GLY A 371 23.53 -0.82 20.42
CA GLY A 371 24.96 -0.52 20.53
C GLY A 371 25.32 0.91 20.08
N ASN A 372 24.70 1.41 19.01
CA ASN A 372 24.90 2.78 18.51
C ASN A 372 24.26 3.83 19.43
N ASN A 373 23.19 3.50 20.15
CA ASN A 373 22.62 4.38 21.18
C ASN A 373 23.51 4.46 22.43
N ALA A 374 24.21 3.39 22.79
CA ALA A 374 25.17 3.40 23.90
C ALA A 374 26.43 4.26 23.61
N GLY A 375 26.79 4.44 22.33
CA GLY A 375 27.94 5.25 21.90
C GLY A 375 27.66 6.73 21.62
N ARG A 376 26.39 7.16 21.52
CA ARG A 376 25.99 8.54 21.19
C ARG A 376 25.41 9.28 22.39
N ARG A 377 26.27 9.55 23.39
CA ARG A 377 26.01 10.53 24.45
C ARG A 377 26.69 11.89 24.16
N GLY A 378 26.78 12.26 22.88
CA GLY A 378 27.34 13.52 22.39
C GLY A 378 26.53 14.01 21.20
N GLY A 379 26.00 15.23 21.31
CA GLY A 379 24.76 15.66 20.66
C GLY A 379 24.77 15.72 19.13
N GLN A 380 23.70 15.21 18.53
CA GLN A 380 23.18 15.70 17.26
C GLN A 380 21.67 15.46 17.19
N THR A 381 20.92 16.49 17.58
CA THR A 381 19.47 16.60 17.42
C THR A 381 19.12 16.83 15.95
N GLY A 382 18.16 16.06 15.40
CA GLY A 382 17.37 16.53 14.25
C GLY A 382 16.97 15.54 13.15
N ALA A 383 17.48 14.31 13.12
CA ALA A 383 16.98 13.27 12.21
C ALA A 383 16.36 12.16 13.04
N SER A 384 15.18 11.67 12.67
CA SER A 384 14.50 10.56 13.35
C SER A 384 15.50 9.44 13.64
N SER A 385 15.82 9.25 14.92
CA SER A 385 16.71 8.20 15.46
C SER A 385 16.07 6.81 15.34
N GLY A 386 15.50 6.50 14.18
CA GLY A 386 15.03 5.18 13.84
C GLY A 386 16.21 4.39 13.30
N PHE A 387 16.43 3.20 13.87
CA PHE A 387 17.25 2.21 13.18
C PHE A 387 16.56 1.88 11.85
N SER A 388 17.32 1.79 10.77
CA SER A 388 16.76 1.45 9.46
C SER A 388 16.98 -0.02 9.17
N ILE A 389 15.89 -0.75 8.91
CA ILE A 389 15.96 -2.13 8.44
C ILE A 389 15.62 -2.14 6.96
N PRO A 390 16.53 -2.64 6.10
CA PRO A 390 16.25 -2.79 4.67
C PRO A 390 14.91 -3.48 4.45
N GLY A 391 13.98 -2.78 3.80
CA GLY A 391 12.70 -3.34 3.43
C GLY A 391 11.50 -3.12 4.36
N LEU A 392 11.74 -2.56 5.55
CA LEU A 392 10.68 -2.03 6.41
C LEU A 392 10.41 -0.54 6.16
N GLU A 393 11.40 0.17 5.61
CA GLU A 393 11.29 1.59 5.27
C GLU A 393 10.23 1.80 4.19
N GLY A 394 9.19 2.58 4.49
CA GLY A 394 8.18 2.97 3.50
C GLY A 394 7.10 1.93 3.23
N GLY A 395 6.75 1.08 4.20
CA GLY A 395 5.46 0.38 4.19
C GLY A 395 5.13 -0.40 2.91
N GLY A 396 6.11 -1.11 2.33
CA GLY A 396 5.98 -2.03 1.19
C GLY A 396 4.68 -1.91 0.39
N PHE A 397 4.56 -0.88 -0.43
CA PHE A 397 3.33 -0.57 -1.16
C PHE A 397 3.15 -1.51 -2.36
N GLN A 398 2.56 -2.69 -2.12
CA GLN A 398 1.98 -3.53 -3.18
C GLN A 398 0.59 -3.04 -3.56
#